data_AF-A0A8T5L9T9-F1
#
_entry.id   AF-A0A8T5L9T9-F1
#
_cell.length_a   1.000
_cell.length_b   1.000
_cell.length_c   1.000
_cell.angle_alpha   90.00
_cell.angle_beta   90.00
_cell.angle_gamma   90.00
#
_symmetry.space_group_name_H-M   'P 1'
#
loop_
_entity.id
_entity.type
_entity.pdbx_description
1 polymer ?
#
loop_
_entity_poly.entity_id
_entity_poly.type
_entity_poly.pdbx_seq_one_letter_code
_entity_poly.pdbx_strand_id
1 'polypeptide(L)'
;MDDQNKKGAVKTILITSIAVAIVLIIGATMYVWQVTGRNPIQQLSDIFVGNPESDGGSDGGDFGSSSSGGSSSSSSSGSSGSSGGGGDGGGSSSSGGVPLCTMRQIAHSLINREEINTCNTEENGICISKTTNCSIEIHNNDADMEGTFSLSLNFLNESGYNLKSAFKELMLGPSEKGTFQEAYNIESTGINGSANQEIRCFFNTLDIPEKEVCF
;
A
#
# COMPACT_ATOMS: atom_id res chain seq x y z
N MET A 1 58.77 35.97 -0.15
CA MET A 1 57.47 36.57 -0.56
C MET A 1 56.60 35.52 -1.25
N ASP A 2 56.77 34.23 -0.92
CA ASP A 2 56.38 33.13 -1.82
C ASP A 2 55.18 32.30 -1.32
N ASP A 3 54.77 32.46 -0.07
CA ASP A 3 53.67 31.66 0.50
C ASP A 3 52.27 32.19 0.20
N GLN A 4 52.12 33.49 -0.12
CA GLN A 4 50.84 34.07 -0.51
C GLN A 4 50.42 33.62 -1.93
N ASN A 5 51.38 33.47 -2.86
CA ASN A 5 51.09 33.00 -4.23
C ASN A 5 50.72 31.52 -4.29
N LYS A 6 51.28 30.67 -3.41
CA LYS A 6 50.94 29.23 -3.37
C LYS A 6 49.51 28.96 -2.95
N LYS A 7 48.95 29.73 -2.00
CA LYS A 7 47.56 29.57 -1.55
C LYS A 7 46.54 29.99 -2.61
N GLY A 8 46.88 30.96 -3.46
CA GLY A 8 46.05 31.35 -4.60
C GLY A 8 45.95 30.24 -5.64
N ALA A 9 47.08 29.66 -6.03
CA ALA A 9 47.14 28.61 -7.06
C ALA A 9 46.35 27.35 -6.68
N VAL A 10 46.41 26.91 -5.41
CA VAL A 10 45.69 25.71 -4.95
C VAL A 10 44.16 25.91 -5.00
N LYS A 11 43.66 27.10 -4.63
CA LYS A 11 42.22 27.40 -4.71
C LYS A 11 41.73 27.40 -6.15
N THR A 12 42.49 27.97 -7.07
CA THR A 12 42.13 28.00 -8.49
C THR A 12 42.06 26.59 -9.08
N ILE A 13 43.04 25.73 -8.77
CA ILE A 13 43.07 24.34 -9.25
C ILE A 13 41.85 23.55 -8.75
N LEU A 14 41.49 23.71 -7.47
CA LEU A 14 40.36 23.00 -6.86
C LEU A 14 39.01 23.44 -7.43
N ILE A 15 38.83 24.74 -7.71
CA ILE A 15 37.60 25.24 -8.36
C ILE A 15 37.50 24.72 -9.79
N THR A 16 38.62 24.71 -10.54
CA THR A 16 38.62 24.19 -11.92
C THR A 16 38.35 22.69 -11.98
N SER A 17 38.85 21.89 -11.03
CA SER A 17 38.59 20.45 -11.03
C SER A 17 37.13 20.12 -10.72
N ILE A 18 36.51 20.84 -9.79
CA ILE A 18 35.08 20.68 -9.47
C ILE A 18 34.21 21.07 -10.68
N ALA A 19 34.53 22.18 -11.36
CA ALA A 19 33.79 22.61 -12.54
C ALA A 19 33.85 21.55 -13.66
N VAL A 20 35.02 20.96 -13.91
CA VAL A 20 35.17 19.88 -14.90
C VAL A 20 34.37 18.63 -14.50
N ALA A 21 34.40 18.25 -13.22
CA ALA A 21 33.63 17.09 -12.73
C ALA A 21 32.12 17.28 -12.92
N ILE A 22 31.59 18.47 -12.65
CA ILE A 22 30.16 18.79 -12.85
C ILE A 22 29.78 18.68 -14.33
N VAL A 23 30.60 19.21 -15.25
CA VAL A 23 30.34 19.12 -16.69
C VAL A 23 30.33 17.67 -17.17
N LEU A 24 31.23 16.82 -16.66
CA LEU A 24 31.24 15.38 -16.99
C LEU A 24 30.00 14.66 -16.48
N ILE A 25 29.52 14.97 -15.28
CA ILE A 25 28.29 14.38 -14.72
C ILE A 25 27.08 14.77 -15.57
N ILE A 26 26.94 16.04 -15.95
CA ILE A 26 25.83 16.51 -16.80
C ILE A 26 25.90 15.86 -18.18
N GLY A 27 27.09 15.73 -18.77
CA GLY A 27 27.26 15.04 -20.04
C GLY A 27 26.86 13.57 -19.98
N ALA A 28 27.23 12.86 -18.90
CA ALA A 28 26.87 11.46 -18.70
C ALA A 28 25.35 11.27 -18.52
N THR A 29 24.67 12.14 -17.77
CA THR A 29 23.21 12.04 -17.58
C THR A 29 22.45 12.33 -18.87
N MET A 30 22.88 13.33 -19.65
CA MET A 30 22.31 13.61 -20.98
C MET A 30 22.54 12.46 -21.96
N TYR A 31 23.72 11.83 -21.95
CA TYR A 31 24.02 10.68 -22.80
C TYR A 31 23.12 9.48 -22.48
N VAL A 32 22.94 9.16 -21.18
CA VAL A 32 22.02 8.10 -20.76
C VAL A 32 20.60 8.38 -21.25
N TRP A 33 20.11 9.62 -21.13
CA TRP A 33 18.80 10.01 -21.63
C TRP A 33 18.62 9.77 -23.14
N GLN A 34 19.64 10.09 -23.94
CA GLN A 34 19.56 9.90 -25.39
C GLN A 34 19.59 8.42 -25.81
N VAL A 35 20.35 7.58 -25.09
CA VAL A 35 20.55 6.17 -25.47
C VAL A 35 19.39 5.28 -25.00
N THR A 36 18.84 5.50 -23.80
CA THR A 36 17.81 4.60 -23.25
C THR A 36 16.39 4.97 -23.63
N GLY A 37 16.14 6.18 -24.16
CA GLY A 37 14.80 6.62 -24.59
C GLY A 37 13.75 6.60 -23.48
N ARG A 38 14.16 6.45 -22.21
CA ARG A 38 13.31 6.35 -21.03
C ARG A 38 13.85 7.29 -19.95
N ASN A 39 12.97 8.15 -19.43
CA ASN A 39 13.29 9.01 -18.30
C ASN A 39 13.56 8.15 -17.06
N PRO A 40 14.74 8.26 -16.40
CA PRO A 40 15.06 7.48 -15.20
C PRO A 40 14.13 7.79 -14.02
N ILE A 41 13.40 8.91 -14.05
CA ILE A 41 12.38 9.27 -13.06
C ILE A 41 11.16 8.33 -13.13
N GLN A 42 10.84 7.76 -14.30
CA GLN A 42 9.69 6.84 -14.44
C GLN A 42 10.00 5.41 -13.97
N GLN A 43 11.26 5.02 -13.82
CA GLN A 43 11.60 3.70 -13.27
C GLN A 43 11.45 3.62 -11.75
N LEU A 44 11.39 4.76 -11.06
CA LEU A 44 11.12 4.80 -9.62
C LEU A 44 9.64 4.56 -9.30
N SER A 45 8.71 4.87 -10.22
CA SER A 45 7.28 4.58 -10.00
C SER A 45 6.93 3.09 -10.16
N ASP A 46 7.62 2.36 -11.04
CA ASP A 46 7.35 0.93 -11.27
C ASP A 46 7.89 0.02 -10.14
N ILE A 47 8.78 0.54 -9.27
CA ILE A 47 9.27 -0.20 -8.08
C ILE A 47 8.29 -0.09 -6.91
N PHE A 48 7.43 0.95 -6.88
CA PHE A 48 6.47 1.18 -5.79
C PHE A 48 5.05 0.71 -6.10
N VAL A 49 4.73 0.41 -7.36
CA VAL A 49 3.51 -0.33 -7.72
C VAL A 49 3.89 -1.79 -7.77
N GLY A 50 3.70 -2.49 -6.65
CA GLY A 50 3.77 -3.94 -6.59
C GLY A 50 2.74 -4.53 -7.56
N ASN A 51 3.17 -4.79 -8.78
CA ASN A 51 2.43 -5.61 -9.71
C ASN A 51 2.48 -7.03 -9.14
N PRO A 52 1.36 -7.63 -8.72
CA PRO A 52 1.38 -9.03 -8.32
C PRO A 52 1.87 -9.83 -9.53
N GLU A 53 2.98 -10.55 -9.35
CA GLU A 53 3.45 -11.54 -10.31
C GLU A 53 2.28 -12.45 -10.67
N SER A 54 1.76 -12.22 -11.88
CA SER A 54 0.90 -13.18 -12.55
C SER A 54 1.85 -14.24 -13.06
N ASP A 55 2.01 -15.32 -12.31
CA ASP A 55 2.71 -16.53 -12.75
C ASP A 55 1.99 -17.10 -13.98
N GLY A 56 2.40 -16.61 -15.14
CA GLY A 56 2.06 -17.13 -16.45
C GLY A 56 2.85 -18.41 -16.71
N GLY A 57 2.45 -19.51 -16.07
CA GLY A 57 2.84 -20.85 -16.45
C GLY A 57 1.96 -21.36 -17.59
N SER A 58 2.51 -21.34 -18.80
CA SER A 58 1.94 -22.01 -19.98
C SER A 58 2.28 -23.49 -19.98
N ASP A 59 1.26 -24.35 -20.06
CA ASP A 59 1.24 -25.70 -20.63
C ASP A 59 -0.25 -26.06 -20.78
N GLY A 60 -0.83 -26.53 -21.89
CA GLY A 60 -0.29 -27.32 -22.99
C GLY A 60 -0.93 -28.71 -22.99
N GLY A 61 -2.14 -28.86 -23.58
CA GLY A 61 -2.80 -30.15 -23.86
C GLY A 61 -3.74 -30.66 -22.74
N ASP A 62 -4.71 -31.55 -22.95
CA ASP A 62 -5.35 -32.16 -24.12
C ASP A 62 -6.60 -32.88 -23.54
N PHE A 63 -7.55 -33.24 -24.41
CA PHE A 63 -8.84 -33.86 -24.07
C PHE A 63 -8.73 -35.16 -23.25
N GLY A 64 -9.65 -35.40 -22.30
CA GLY A 64 -9.78 -36.72 -21.67
C GLY A 64 -10.82 -36.82 -20.56
N SER A 65 -12.00 -37.32 -20.90
CA SER A 65 -13.00 -37.80 -19.95
C SER A 65 -12.51 -39.04 -19.19
N SER A 66 -12.59 -39.05 -17.85
CA SER A 66 -12.99 -40.24 -17.08
C SER A 66 -13.06 -39.95 -15.57
N SER A 67 -14.18 -40.37 -15.00
CA SER A 67 -14.47 -40.69 -13.59
C SER A 67 -13.34 -41.33 -12.80
N SER A 68 -13.17 -40.94 -11.51
CA SER A 68 -13.44 -41.81 -10.34
C SER A 68 -12.71 -41.34 -9.06
N GLY A 69 -13.47 -41.24 -7.96
CA GLY A 69 -13.08 -41.70 -6.61
C GLY A 69 -12.10 -40.86 -5.78
N GLY A 70 -12.51 -40.47 -4.56
CA GLY A 70 -11.57 -39.89 -3.60
C GLY A 70 -12.16 -39.27 -2.33
N SER A 71 -12.89 -40.08 -1.56
CA SER A 71 -13.17 -40.02 -0.12
C SER A 71 -12.62 -38.86 0.73
N SER A 72 -13.52 -38.20 1.47
CA SER A 72 -13.23 -37.65 2.80
C SER A 72 -14.36 -37.97 3.78
N SER A 73 -14.05 -38.84 4.73
CA SER A 73 -14.63 -39.02 6.07
C SER A 73 -14.92 -37.67 6.77
N SER A 74 -15.82 -37.50 7.74
CA SER A 74 -16.76 -38.32 8.49
C SER A 74 -17.40 -37.40 9.54
N SER A 75 -18.73 -37.38 9.68
CA SER A 75 -19.41 -37.15 10.97
C SER A 75 -20.90 -37.39 10.83
N SER A 76 -21.26 -38.65 11.04
CA SER A 76 -22.62 -39.14 11.24
C SER A 76 -23.11 -38.82 12.66
N SER A 77 -24.23 -38.11 12.76
CA SER A 77 -25.15 -38.19 13.91
C SER A 77 -26.53 -38.62 13.39
N GLY A 78 -27.04 -39.70 13.95
CA GLY A 78 -28.10 -40.51 13.36
C GLY A 78 -29.52 -40.04 13.64
N SER A 79 -30.45 -40.63 12.90
CA SER A 79 -31.84 -40.89 13.31
C SER A 79 -32.44 -41.91 12.35
N SER A 80 -32.71 -43.10 12.87
CA SER A 80 -33.44 -44.19 12.19
C SER A 80 -34.94 -44.07 12.48
N GLY A 81 -35.79 -44.16 11.46
CA GLY A 81 -37.23 -44.29 11.66
C GLY A 81 -38.07 -44.36 10.37
N SER A 82 -38.37 -45.59 9.96
CA SER A 82 -39.64 -46.05 9.36
C SER A 82 -40.08 -45.59 7.94
N SER A 83 -39.95 -46.55 7.03
CA SER A 83 -40.91 -47.05 6.03
C SER A 83 -42.25 -46.31 5.81
N GLY A 84 -42.54 -46.00 4.53
CA GLY A 84 -43.88 -45.73 4.00
C GLY A 84 -43.82 -45.38 2.52
N GLY A 85 -44.46 -46.17 1.66
CA GLY A 85 -44.38 -46.04 0.19
C GLY A 85 -45.50 -45.24 -0.48
N GLY A 86 -45.35 -45.07 -1.79
CA GLY A 86 -46.44 -44.83 -2.75
C GLY A 86 -46.60 -43.39 -3.25
N GLY A 87 -46.58 -43.22 -4.58
CA GLY A 87 -47.27 -42.11 -5.24
C GLY A 87 -46.49 -41.43 -6.37
N ASP A 88 -46.75 -41.84 -7.62
CA ASP A 88 -46.51 -41.03 -8.81
C ASP A 88 -47.30 -39.71 -8.73
N GLY A 89 -46.63 -38.61 -9.05
CA GLY A 89 -47.25 -37.28 -9.10
C GLY A 89 -46.31 -36.28 -9.76
N GLY A 90 -46.44 -36.13 -11.07
CA GLY A 90 -45.69 -35.17 -11.86
C GLY A 90 -45.86 -33.75 -11.31
N GLY A 91 -44.75 -33.16 -10.92
CA GLY A 91 -44.61 -31.74 -10.61
C GLY A 91 -43.38 -31.25 -11.35
N SER A 92 -43.60 -30.38 -12.31
CA SER A 92 -42.60 -29.65 -13.10
C SER A 92 -41.35 -29.33 -12.28
N SER A 93 -40.24 -29.98 -12.64
CA SER A 93 -38.89 -29.57 -12.24
C SER A 93 -38.62 -28.19 -12.80
N SER A 94 -39.03 -27.16 -12.07
CA SER A 94 -38.38 -25.87 -12.15
C SER A 94 -36.91 -26.15 -11.89
N SER A 95 -36.11 -26.08 -12.94
CA SER A 95 -34.66 -26.10 -12.88
C SER A 95 -34.24 -25.06 -11.84
N GLY A 96 -34.04 -25.52 -10.61
CA GLY A 96 -33.57 -24.72 -9.49
C GLY A 96 -32.15 -24.30 -9.81
N GLY A 97 -32.03 -23.20 -10.55
CA GLY A 97 -30.76 -22.52 -10.74
C GLY A 97 -30.26 -22.18 -9.36
N VAL A 98 -29.18 -22.83 -8.94
CA VAL A 98 -28.45 -22.42 -7.74
C VAL A 98 -28.12 -20.95 -7.95
N PRO A 99 -28.56 -20.03 -7.08
CA PRO A 99 -28.26 -18.62 -7.24
C PRO A 99 -26.74 -18.47 -7.32
N LEU A 100 -26.29 -17.80 -8.38
CA LEU A 100 -24.87 -17.55 -8.60
C LEU A 100 -24.48 -16.41 -7.67
N CYS A 101 -24.06 -16.76 -6.45
CA CYS A 101 -23.54 -15.82 -5.48
C CYS A 101 -22.03 -15.64 -5.64
N THR A 102 -21.54 -14.42 -5.47
CA THR A 102 -20.11 -14.10 -5.52
C THR A 102 -19.73 -13.13 -4.40
N MET A 103 -18.55 -13.32 -3.82
CA MET A 103 -18.00 -12.38 -2.83
C MET A 103 -17.51 -11.13 -3.55
N ARG A 104 -17.93 -9.96 -3.07
CA ARG A 104 -17.51 -8.66 -3.59
C ARG A 104 -17.06 -7.78 -2.45
N GLN A 105 -15.91 -7.14 -2.65
CA GLN A 105 -15.42 -6.12 -1.75
C GLN A 105 -16.41 -4.96 -1.61
N ILE A 106 -16.59 -4.48 -0.38
CA ILE A 106 -17.40 -3.32 -0.06
C ILE A 106 -16.74 -2.06 -0.65
N ALA A 107 -17.56 -1.25 -1.33
CA ALA A 107 -17.12 0.04 -1.86
C ALA A 107 -16.77 0.99 -0.71
N HIS A 108 -15.57 1.56 -0.75
CA HIS A 108 -15.10 2.50 0.26
C HIS A 108 -14.28 3.60 -0.41
N SER A 109 -14.03 4.69 0.33
CA SER A 109 -13.16 5.77 -0.12
C SER A 109 -12.35 6.32 1.03
N LEU A 110 -11.10 6.67 0.75
CA LEU A 110 -10.22 7.39 1.67
C LEU A 110 -10.19 8.87 1.25
N ILE A 111 -10.65 9.75 2.12
CA ILE A 111 -10.77 11.19 1.86
C ILE A 111 -10.17 12.00 3.01
N ASN A 112 -10.07 13.32 2.83
CA ASN A 112 -9.64 14.27 3.87
C ASN A 112 -8.33 13.86 4.54
N ARG A 113 -7.32 13.53 3.72
CA ARG A 113 -5.98 13.25 4.23
C ARG A 113 -5.35 14.54 4.74
N GLU A 114 -5.05 14.58 6.03
CA GLU A 114 -4.38 15.70 6.67
C GLU A 114 -3.04 15.27 7.27
N GLU A 115 -2.05 16.15 7.15
CA GLU A 115 -0.72 15.97 7.69
C GLU A 115 -0.32 17.30 8.35
N ILE A 116 -0.12 17.27 9.66
CA ILE A 116 0.20 18.45 10.46
C ILE A 116 1.53 18.20 11.17
N ASN A 117 2.54 18.98 10.81
CA ASN A 117 3.87 18.95 11.41
C ASN A 117 4.01 20.14 12.37
N THR A 118 4.18 19.85 13.66
CA THR A 118 4.33 20.87 14.71
C THR A 118 5.71 20.76 15.33
N CYS A 119 6.52 21.81 15.27
CA CYS A 119 7.73 21.90 16.07
C CYS A 119 7.36 22.24 17.52
N ASN A 120 7.60 21.33 18.46
CA ASN A 120 7.26 21.51 19.87
C ASN A 120 8.34 22.30 20.61
N THR A 121 9.61 22.05 20.26
CA THR A 121 10.76 22.68 20.90
C THR A 121 11.77 23.08 19.85
N GLU A 122 12.17 24.35 19.88
CA GLU A 122 13.14 24.95 18.98
C GLU A 122 14.32 25.50 19.79
N GLU A 123 15.53 25.28 19.31
CA GLU A 123 16.75 25.82 19.89
C GLU A 123 17.60 26.45 18.79
N ASN A 124 17.90 27.75 18.91
CA ASN A 124 18.69 28.51 17.93
C ASN A 124 18.15 28.41 16.48
N GLY A 125 16.84 28.38 16.27
CA GLY A 125 16.24 28.23 14.94
C GLY A 125 16.18 26.79 14.42
N ILE A 126 16.58 25.81 15.23
CA ILE A 126 16.61 24.38 14.87
C ILE A 126 15.52 23.67 15.67
N CYS A 127 14.63 22.96 14.99
CA CYS A 127 13.65 22.14 15.66
C CYS A 127 14.32 20.91 16.28
N ILE A 128 14.25 20.76 17.60
CA ILE A 128 14.83 19.62 18.33
C ILE A 128 13.78 18.59 18.75
N SER A 129 12.50 18.99 18.79
CA SER A 129 11.37 18.11 19.01
C SER A 129 10.22 18.49 18.09
N LYS A 130 9.71 17.53 17.34
CA LYS A 130 8.60 17.69 16.39
C LYS A 130 7.56 16.60 16.59
N THR A 131 6.28 16.96 16.51
CA THR A 131 5.18 16.01 16.40
C THR A 131 4.59 16.09 15.00
N THR A 132 4.52 14.94 14.33
CA THR A 132 3.78 14.77 13.07
C THR A 132 2.47 14.07 13.39
N ASN A 133 1.34 14.74 13.15
CA ASN A 133 0.01 14.18 13.26
C ASN A 133 -0.53 13.90 11.86
N CYS A 134 -0.98 12.68 11.63
CA CYS A 134 -1.57 12.28 10.36
C CYS A 134 -2.95 11.71 10.57
N SER A 135 -3.90 12.16 9.76
CA SER A 135 -5.27 11.66 9.78
C SER A 135 -5.79 11.40 8.37
N ILE A 136 -6.72 10.45 8.28
CA ILE A 136 -7.47 10.16 7.07
C ILE A 136 -8.88 9.74 7.46
N GLU A 137 -9.86 10.16 6.68
CA GLU A 137 -11.24 9.75 6.84
C GLU A 137 -11.54 8.60 5.87
N ILE A 138 -12.09 7.51 6.40
CA ILE A 138 -12.60 6.40 5.61
C ILE A 138 -14.12 6.45 5.60
N HIS A 139 -14.69 6.31 4.42
CA HIS A 139 -16.13 6.20 4.19
C HIS A 139 -16.46 4.80 3.73
N ASN A 140 -17.41 4.17 4.42
CA ASN A 140 -18.13 3.01 3.90
C ASN A 140 -19.19 3.53 2.92
N ASN A 141 -19.03 3.26 1.63
CA ASN A 141 -19.98 3.70 0.61
C ASN A 141 -21.08 2.67 0.35
N ASP A 142 -21.11 1.56 1.10
CA ASP A 142 -22.18 0.57 1.07
C ASP A 142 -23.34 1.03 1.95
N ALA A 143 -24.56 0.94 1.41
CA ALA A 143 -25.76 1.38 2.12
C ALA A 143 -26.37 0.29 3.01
N ASP A 144 -25.94 -0.96 2.86
CA ASP A 144 -26.62 -2.12 3.45
C ASP A 144 -25.73 -2.89 4.43
N MET A 145 -24.40 -2.81 4.27
CA MET A 145 -23.46 -3.65 5.00
C MET A 145 -22.52 -2.83 5.89
N GLU A 146 -22.36 -3.28 7.13
CA GLU A 146 -21.24 -2.88 7.99
C GLU A 146 -20.01 -3.76 7.72
N GLY A 147 -18.84 -3.29 8.15
CA GLY A 147 -17.65 -4.12 8.13
C GLY A 147 -16.45 -3.50 8.80
N THR A 148 -15.44 -4.34 9.06
CA THR A 148 -14.18 -3.94 9.68
C THR A 148 -13.19 -3.53 8.61
N PHE A 149 -12.78 -2.27 8.63
CA PHE A 149 -11.76 -1.73 7.73
C PHE A 149 -10.43 -1.65 8.47
N SER A 150 -9.40 -2.28 7.90
CA SER A 150 -8.08 -2.33 8.51
C SER A 150 -7.10 -1.49 7.70
N LEU A 151 -6.55 -0.45 8.33
CA LEU A 151 -5.56 0.44 7.71
C LEU A 151 -4.23 0.35 8.44
N SER A 152 -3.15 0.43 7.66
CA SER A 152 -1.83 0.76 8.17
C SER A 152 -1.44 2.18 7.80
N LEU A 153 -0.87 2.90 8.76
CA LEU A 153 -0.27 4.19 8.56
C LEU A 153 1.23 4.08 8.80
N ASN A 154 2.01 4.58 7.86
CA ASN A 154 3.46 4.59 7.90
C ASN A 154 3.97 6.03 7.87
N PHE A 155 4.85 6.37 8.81
CA PHE A 155 5.58 7.62 8.85
C PHE A 155 6.93 7.40 8.16
N LEU A 156 7.18 8.12 7.06
CA LEU A 156 8.36 8.00 6.23
C LEU A 156 9.20 9.28 6.30
N ASN A 157 10.53 9.15 6.30
CA ASN A 157 11.41 10.32 6.11
C ASN A 157 11.54 10.71 4.62
N GLU A 158 12.32 11.75 4.34
CA GLU A 158 12.61 12.20 2.97
C GLU A 158 13.18 11.10 2.06
N SER A 159 14.00 10.20 2.62
CA SER A 159 14.58 9.06 1.92
C SER A 159 13.63 7.88 1.71
N GLY A 160 12.39 7.96 2.20
CA GLY A 160 11.40 6.88 2.15
C GLY A 160 11.60 5.78 3.20
N TYR A 161 12.49 5.97 4.17
CA TYR A 161 12.67 5.03 5.27
C TYR A 161 11.51 5.12 6.27
N ASN A 162 11.00 3.96 6.67
CA ASN A 162 9.89 3.85 7.63
C ASN A 162 10.39 4.11 9.06
N LEU A 163 9.92 5.21 9.66
CA LEU A 163 10.26 5.61 11.02
C LEU A 163 9.33 4.97 12.06
N LYS A 164 8.04 4.89 11.73
CA LYS A 164 7.00 4.30 12.57
C LYS A 164 5.89 3.76 11.68
N SER A 165 5.35 2.61 12.06
CA SER A 165 4.11 2.09 11.50
C SER A 165 3.07 1.98 12.62
N ALA A 166 1.82 2.26 12.28
CA ALA A 166 0.67 2.08 13.14
C ALA A 166 -0.41 1.31 12.38
N PHE A 167 -1.09 0.43 13.09
CA PHE A 167 -2.19 -0.36 12.58
C PHE A 167 -3.44 -0.04 13.38
N LYS A 168 -4.57 0.11 12.70
CA LYS A 168 -5.86 0.28 13.35
C LYS A 168 -6.95 -0.35 12.51
N GLU A 169 -7.89 -0.93 13.20
CA GLU A 169 -9.13 -1.43 12.63
C GLU A 169 -10.27 -0.53 13.05
N LEU A 170 -11.22 -0.34 12.17
CA LEU A 170 -12.41 0.43 12.43
C LEU A 170 -13.62 -0.29 11.86
N MET A 171 -14.55 -0.64 12.73
CA MET A 171 -15.85 -1.15 12.33
C MET A 171 -16.73 0.04 11.94
N LEU A 172 -17.20 0.06 10.70
CA LEU A 172 -18.08 1.10 10.18
C LEU A 172 -19.41 0.49 9.78
N GLY A 173 -20.50 1.10 10.24
CA GLY A 173 -21.84 0.79 9.76
C GLY A 173 -22.04 1.17 8.29
N PRO A 174 -23.21 0.86 7.73
CA PRO A 174 -23.55 1.25 6.37
C PRO A 174 -23.59 2.77 6.21
N SER A 175 -23.00 3.29 5.14
CA SER A 175 -22.88 4.74 4.86
C SER A 175 -22.21 5.55 5.98
N GLU A 176 -21.56 4.89 6.93
CA GLU A 176 -20.84 5.56 8.00
C GLU A 176 -19.43 5.94 7.58
N LYS A 177 -18.87 6.85 8.36
CA LYS A 177 -17.51 7.33 8.21
C LYS A 177 -16.79 7.31 9.54
N GLY A 178 -15.48 7.18 9.47
CA GLY A 178 -14.66 7.38 10.64
C GLY A 178 -13.23 7.78 10.31
N THR A 179 -12.55 8.26 11.35
CA THR A 179 -11.25 8.89 11.20
C THR A 179 -10.17 8.01 11.81
N PHE A 180 -9.19 7.66 10.99
CA PHE A 180 -7.92 7.13 11.44
C PHE A 180 -7.01 8.32 11.72
N GLN A 181 -6.45 8.40 12.93
CA GLN A 181 -5.46 9.42 13.28
C GLN A 181 -4.37 8.80 14.13
N GLU A 182 -3.13 9.26 13.93
CA GLU A 182 -1.99 8.87 14.74
C GLU A 182 -0.99 10.02 14.84
N ALA A 183 -0.30 10.08 15.97
CA ALA A 183 0.78 11.03 16.22
C ALA A 183 2.13 10.31 16.30
N TYR A 184 3.18 10.95 15.79
CA TYR A 184 4.55 10.50 15.96
C TYR A 184 5.44 11.65 16.43
N ASN A 185 6.10 11.43 17.57
CA ASN A 185 7.03 12.39 18.16
C ASN A 185 8.46 12.02 17.75
N ILE A 186 9.20 13.02 17.27
CA ILE A 186 10.56 12.89 16.78
C ILE A 186 11.43 13.86 17.56
N GLU A 187 12.49 13.33 18.15
CA GLU A 187 13.53 14.12 18.82
C GLU A 187 14.82 14.04 18.00
N SER A 188 15.54 15.15 17.89
CA SER A 188 16.82 15.18 17.19
C SER A 188 17.68 16.37 17.62
N THR A 189 18.95 16.35 17.25
CA THR A 189 19.88 17.45 17.53
C THR A 189 20.55 17.94 16.24
N GLY A 190 20.85 19.23 16.21
CA GLY A 190 21.54 19.88 15.10
C GLY A 190 20.67 20.09 13.85
N ILE A 191 21.20 20.88 12.91
CA ILE A 191 20.47 21.33 11.71
C ILE A 191 20.06 20.18 10.77
N ASN A 192 20.78 19.05 10.83
CA ASN A 192 20.51 17.86 10.03
C ASN A 192 19.69 16.80 10.80
N GLY A 193 19.18 17.12 11.98
CA GLY A 193 18.41 16.19 12.79
C GLY A 193 17.05 15.85 12.18
N SER A 194 16.54 14.65 12.45
CA SER A 194 15.26 14.14 11.91
C SER A 194 14.04 15.04 12.21
N ALA A 195 14.07 15.82 13.28
CA ALA A 195 13.01 16.78 13.58
C ALA A 195 12.97 17.95 12.59
N ASN A 196 14.05 18.22 11.84
CA ASN A 196 14.11 19.24 10.79
C ASN A 196 13.83 18.68 9.38
N GLN A 197 13.70 17.37 9.22
CA GLN A 197 13.40 16.73 7.93
C GLN A 197 11.89 16.68 7.66
N GLU A 198 11.48 16.62 6.40
CA GLU A 198 10.09 16.35 6.03
C GLU A 198 9.69 14.92 6.43
N ILE A 199 8.51 14.78 7.05
CA ILE A 199 7.96 13.49 7.46
C ILE A 199 6.66 13.31 6.72
N ARG A 200 6.62 12.32 5.84
CA ARG A 200 5.46 12.03 4.99
C ARG A 200 4.68 10.86 5.57
N CYS A 201 3.36 10.96 5.53
CA CYS A 201 2.50 9.84 5.92
C CYS A 201 2.08 8.99 4.72
N PHE A 202 1.92 7.68 4.92
CA PHE A 202 1.44 6.78 3.89
C PHE A 202 0.41 5.83 4.48
N PHE A 203 -0.81 5.90 3.94
CA PHE A 203 -1.93 5.05 4.35
C PHE A 203 -2.06 3.90 3.35
N ASN A 204 -2.11 2.68 3.85
CA ASN A 204 -2.34 1.49 3.05
C ASN A 204 -3.49 0.69 3.64
N THR A 205 -4.48 0.36 2.82
CA THR A 205 -5.59 -0.50 3.21
C THR A 205 -5.10 -1.95 3.20
N LEU A 206 -5.23 -2.63 4.34
CA LEU A 206 -4.75 -4.00 4.49
C LEU A 206 -5.86 -5.02 4.31
N ASP A 207 -7.02 -4.75 4.88
CA ASP A 207 -8.19 -5.60 4.76
C ASP A 207 -9.44 -4.75 4.56
N ILE A 208 -10.31 -5.21 3.66
CA ILE A 208 -11.56 -4.53 3.29
C ILE A 208 -12.65 -5.59 3.32
N PRO A 209 -13.76 -5.35 4.03
CA PRO A 209 -14.81 -6.34 4.19
C PRO A 209 -15.43 -6.68 2.83
N GLU A 210 -15.79 -7.95 2.68
CA GLU A 210 -16.46 -8.47 1.49
C GLU A 210 -17.90 -8.88 1.83
N LYS A 211 -18.79 -8.79 0.84
CA LYS A 211 -20.19 -9.23 0.95
C LYS A 211 -20.54 -10.20 -0.16
N GLU A 212 -21.40 -11.15 0.15
CA GLU A 212 -21.97 -12.08 -0.84
C GLU A 212 -23.07 -11.36 -1.63
N VAL A 213 -22.96 -11.36 -2.97
CA VAL A 213 -23.95 -10.79 -3.88
C VAL A 213 -24.47 -11.89 -4.79
N CYS A 214 -25.76 -12.17 -4.72
CA CYS A 214 -26.45 -13.18 -5.53
C CYS A 214 -27.21 -12.52 -6.69
N PHE A 215 -27.09 -13.09 -7.89
CA PHE A 215 -27.74 -12.63 -9.13
C PHE A 215 -28.85 -13.58 -9.58
#